data_AF-A0A974NYV8-F1
#
_entry.id   AF-A0A974NYV8-F1
#
_cell.length_a   1.000
_cell.length_b   1.000
_cell.length_c   1.000
_cell.angle_alpha   90.00
_cell.angle_beta   90.00
_cell.angle_gamma   90.00
#
_symmetry.space_group_name_H-M   'P 1'
#
loop_
_entity.id
_entity.type
_entity.pdbx_description
1 polymer ?
#
loop_
_entity_poly.entity_id
_entity_poly.type
_entity_poly.pdbx_seq_one_letter_code
_entity_poly.pdbx_strand_id
1 'polypeptide(L)' 'MPSAVIKQFVVEGAADFPLAMLTADECWPARAADAAAIAALQLGVGAATPPRKIILATVSKYAPNRQRWIAAGWRVIA' A
#
# COMPACT_ATOMS: atom_id res chain seq x y z
N MET A 1 25.31 9.60 10.84
CA MET A 1 24.39 9.57 9.68
C MET A 1 22.98 9.78 10.19
N PRO A 2 22.17 10.72 9.64
CA PRO A 2 20.77 10.82 10.04
C PRO A 2 20.10 9.49 9.72
N SER A 3 19.52 8.84 10.73
CA SER A 3 18.74 7.61 10.54
C SER A 3 17.47 7.98 9.80
N ALA A 4 17.23 7.39 8.62
CA ALA A 4 16.01 7.62 7.89
C ALA A 4 14.82 7.13 8.74
N VAL A 5 13.89 8.03 9.06
CA VAL A 5 12.70 7.68 9.84
C VAL A 5 11.75 6.93 8.91
N ILE A 6 11.60 5.63 9.16
CA ILE A 6 10.63 4.79 8.45
C ILE A 6 9.25 5.10 9.02
N LYS A 7 8.36 5.62 8.18
CA LYS A 7 6.94 5.84 8.50
C LYS A 7 6.12 4.66 7.98
N GLN A 8 5.11 4.26 8.74
CA GLN A 8 4.14 3.26 8.29
C GLN A 8 2.78 3.92 8.08
N PHE A 9 2.05 3.45 7.08
CA PHE A 9 0.68 3.86 6.79
C PHE A 9 -0.14 2.69 6.28
N VAL A 10 -1.46 2.77 6.44
CA VAL A 10 -2.39 1.71 6.05
C VAL A 10 -3.22 2.17 4.86
N VAL A 11 -3.28 1.34 3.83
CA VAL A 11 -4.15 1.53 2.68
C VAL A 11 -5.24 0.47 2.65
N GLU A 12 -6.45 0.88 2.28
CA GLU A 12 -7.62 0.03 2.17
C GLU A 12 -8.19 0.15 0.76
N GLY A 13 -8.48 -0.99 0.14
CA GLY A 13 -9.03 -1.05 -1.21
C GLY A 13 -9.71 -2.38 -1.50
N ALA A 14 -10.57 -2.36 -2.51
CA ALA A 14 -11.32 -3.52 -2.99
C ALA A 14 -11.01 -3.87 -4.46
N ALA A 15 -10.20 -3.06 -5.13
CA ALA A 15 -9.75 -3.27 -6.50
C ALA A 15 -8.36 -3.92 -6.54
N ASP A 16 -7.85 -4.18 -7.75
CA ASP A 16 -6.47 -4.60 -7.94
C ASP A 16 -5.50 -3.62 -7.27
N PHE A 17 -4.43 -4.17 -6.68
CA PHE A 17 -3.44 -3.36 -6.00
C PHE A 17 -2.61 -2.54 -7.00
N PRO A 18 -2.52 -1.20 -6.85
CA PRO A 18 -1.80 -0.35 -7.79
C PRO A 18 -0.30 -0.41 -7.51
N LEU A 19 0.39 -1.39 -8.10
CA LEU A 19 1.84 -1.58 -7.91
C LEU A 19 2.67 -0.33 -8.24
N ALA A 20 2.19 0.52 -9.16
CA ALA A 20 2.82 1.80 -9.47
C ALA A 20 2.93 2.75 -8.26
N MET A 21 2.06 2.61 -7.24
CA MET A 21 2.16 3.40 -6.01
C MET A 21 3.40 3.07 -5.18
N LEU A 22 3.91 1.83 -5.25
CA LEU A 22 5.13 1.45 -4.52
C LEU A 22 6.31 2.31 -4.97
N THR A 23 6.44 2.53 -6.28
CA THR A 23 7.47 3.41 -6.83
C THR A 23 7.13 4.89 -6.62
N ALA A 24 5.87 5.28 -6.86
CA ALA A 24 5.47 6.68 -6.85
C ALA A 24 5.50 7.35 -5.46
N ASP A 25 5.25 6.58 -4.40
CA ASP A 25 5.31 7.01 -3.00
C ASP A 25 6.54 6.44 -2.27
N GLU A 26 7.49 5.83 -3.02
CA GLU A 26 8.72 5.20 -2.52
C GLU A 26 8.44 4.33 -1.27
N CYS A 27 7.46 3.44 -1.40
CA CYS A 27 6.93 2.64 -0.32
C CYS A 27 6.99 1.14 -0.62
N TRP A 28 6.98 0.34 0.44
CA TRP A 28 7.07 -1.11 0.36
C TRP A 28 6.17 -1.76 1.42
N PRO A 29 5.82 -3.05 1.27
CA PRO A 29 5.06 -3.78 2.28
C PRO A 29 5.79 -3.79 3.62
N ALA A 30 5.12 -3.38 4.68
CA ALA A 30 5.74 -3.31 6.00
C ALA A 30 6.06 -4.70 6.58
N ARG A 31 5.30 -5.73 6.18
CA ARG A 31 5.45 -7.12 6.64
C ARG A 31 5.34 -8.11 5.48
N ALA A 32 5.84 -9.33 5.70
CA ALA A 32 5.70 -10.42 4.73
C ALA A 32 4.22 -10.76 4.44
N ALA A 33 3.33 -10.62 5.44
CA ALA A 33 1.90 -10.80 5.26
C ALA A 33 1.28 -9.76 4.31
N ASP A 34 1.75 -8.51 4.36
CA ASP A 34 1.30 -7.43 3.46
C ASP A 34 1.77 -7.70 2.02
N ALA A 35 3.00 -8.19 1.85
CA ALA A 35 3.50 -8.61 0.54
C ALA A 35 2.71 -9.78 -0.04
N ALA A 36 2.38 -10.78 0.79
CA ALA A 36 1.54 -11.91 0.39
C ALA A 36 0.12 -11.46 0.03
N ALA A 37 -0.45 -10.48 0.75
CA ALA A 37 -1.75 -9.91 0.44
C ALA A 37 -1.78 -9.21 -0.93
N ILE A 38 -0.72 -8.46 -1.27
CA ILE A 38 -0.55 -7.86 -2.60
C ILE A 38 -0.42 -8.93 -3.68
N ALA A 39 0.40 -9.96 -3.45
CA ALA A 39 0.57 -11.06 -4.40
C ALA A 39 -0.73 -11.85 -4.62
N ALA A 40 -1.52 -12.08 -3.56
CA ALA A 40 -2.82 -12.73 -3.66
C ALA A 40 -3.83 -11.91 -4.48
N LEU A 41 -3.75 -10.57 -4.43
CA LEU A 41 -4.57 -9.69 -5.27
C LEU A 41 -4.18 -9.82 -6.75
N GLN A 42 -2.88 -9.85 -7.07
CA GLN A 42 -2.39 -10.01 -8.45
C GLN A 42 -2.79 -11.34 -9.09
N LEU A 43 -2.90 -12.41 -8.29
CA LEU A 43 -3.26 -13.74 -8.78
C LEU A 43 -4.78 -13.94 -8.97
N GLY A 44 -5.61 -12.93 -8.67
CA GLY A 44 -7.06 -13.03 -8.82
C GLY A 44 -7.70 -14.15 -7.97
N VAL A 45 -7.01 -14.60 -6.92
CA VAL A 45 -7.48 -15.71 -6.08
C VAL A 45 -8.64 -15.23 -5.21
N GLY A 46 -9.85 -15.42 -5.73
CA GLY A 46 -11.10 -15.38 -4.98
C GLY A 46 -11.85 -14.05 -5.02
N ALA A 47 -12.83 -14.00 -5.93
CA ALA A 47 -13.93 -13.05 -5.95
C ALA A 47 -14.53 -12.79 -4.54
N ALA A 48 -14.99 -11.56 -4.32
CA ALA A 48 -15.66 -11.08 -3.11
C ALA A 48 -14.81 -11.07 -1.83
N THR A 49 -13.55 -10.63 -1.90
CA THR A 49 -12.82 -10.37 -0.66
C THR A 49 -13.18 -8.98 -0.10
N PRO A 50 -13.46 -8.86 1.21
CA PRO A 50 -13.74 -7.58 1.86
C PRO A 50 -12.58 -6.60 1.66
N PRO A 51 -12.81 -5.28 1.83
CA PRO A 51 -11.77 -4.27 1.70
C PRO A 51 -10.53 -4.69 2.49
N ARG A 52 -9.41 -4.90 1.77
CA ARG A 52 -8.18 -5.43 2.36
C ARG A 52 -7.32 -4.27 2.80
N LYS A 53 -6.95 -4.30 4.08
CA LYS A 53 -6.02 -3.34 4.68
C LYS A 53 -4.59 -3.85 4.50
N ILE A 54 -3.74 -3.05 3.88
CA ILE A 54 -2.33 -3.35 3.63
C ILE A 54 -1.50 -2.29 4.34
N ILE A 55 -0.52 -2.74 5.12
CA ILE A 55 0.41 -1.87 5.81
C ILE A 55 1.63 -1.65 4.92
N LEU A 56 1.92 -0.39 4.63
CA LEU A 56 3.07 0.02 3.84
C LEU A 56 4.02 0.85 4.70
N ALA A 57 5.30 0.75 4.39
CA ALA A 57 6.37 1.53 4.97
C ALA A 57 6.98 2.44 3.89
N THR A 58 7.38 3.65 4.28
CA THR A 58 8.05 4.61 3.41
C THR A 58 9.09 5.40 4.18
N VAL A 59 10.16 5.81 3.50
CA VAL A 59 11.13 6.81 3.99
C VAL A 59 10.89 8.17 3.37
N SER A 60 9.95 8.28 2.43
CA SER A 60 9.70 9.53 1.71
C SER A 60 9.08 10.56 2.64
N LYS A 61 9.57 11.80 2.54
CA LYS A 61 9.11 12.91 3.39
C LYS A 61 7.64 13.27 3.12
N TYR A 62 7.22 13.15 1.85
CA TYR A 62 5.93 13.62 1.33
C TYR A 62 4.90 12.50 1.10
N ALA A 63 5.29 11.24 1.32
CA ALA A 63 4.38 10.10 1.25
C ALA A 63 3.69 9.87 2.61
N PRO A 64 2.46 9.32 2.62
CA PRO A 64 1.67 8.91 1.45
C PRO A 64 0.87 10.06 0.80
N ASN A 65 0.77 10.07 -0.53
CA ASN A 65 -0.07 11.02 -1.26
C ASN A 65 -1.51 10.53 -1.35
N ARG A 66 -2.35 10.96 -0.39
CA ARG A 66 -3.75 10.51 -0.27
C ARG A 66 -4.57 10.66 -1.55
N GLN A 67 -4.41 11.76 -2.30
CA GLN A 67 -5.17 11.99 -3.54
C GLN A 67 -4.80 10.97 -4.61
N ARG A 68 -3.52 10.64 -4.72
CA ARG A 68 -3.02 9.67 -5.68
C ARG A 68 -3.52 8.25 -5.38
N TRP A 69 -3.53 7.87 -4.10
CA TRP A 69 -4.14 6.61 -3.66
C TRP A 69 -5.62 6.54 -4.03
N ILE A 70 -6.39 7.61 -3.75
CA ILE A 70 -7.82 7.69 -4.07
C ILE A 70 -8.06 7.55 -5.58
N ALA A 71 -7.26 8.22 -6.41
CA ALA A 71 -7.34 8.12 -7.87
C ALA A 71 -7.05 6.69 -8.37
N ALA A 72 -6.24 5.92 -7.63
CA ALA A 72 -5.96 4.52 -7.92
C ALA A 72 -7.00 3.54 -7.34
N GLY A 73 -8.09 4.03 -6.72
CA GLY A 73 -9.14 3.20 -6.12
C GLY A 73 -8.84 2.68 -4.71
N TRP A 74 -7.84 3.25 -4.04
CA TRP A 74 -7.39 2.86 -2.70
C TRP A 74 -7.41 4.06 -1.75
N ARG A 75 -7.56 3.84 -0.44
CA ARG A 75 -7.65 4.92 0.54
C ARG A 75 -6.62 4.74 1.64
N VAL A 76 -5.86 5.80 1.94
CA VAL A 76 -5.02 5.85 3.14
C VAL A 76 -5.91 6.11 4.36
N ILE A 77 -5.87 5.21 5.34
CA ILE A 77 -6.75 5.25 6.53
C ILE A 77 -6.02 5.49 7.86
N ALA A 78 -4.70 5.25 7.91
CA ALA A 78 -3.86 5.51 9.08
C ALA A 78 -2.45 5.85 8.63
#